data_AF-A0A959LPA7-F1
#
_entry.id   AF-A0A959LPA7-F1
#
_cell.length_a   1.000
_cell.length_b   1.000
_cell.length_c   1.000
_cell.angle_alpha   90.00
_cell.angle_beta   90.00
_cell.angle_gamma   90.00
#
_symmetry.space_group_name_H-M   'P 1'
#
loop_
_entity.id
_entity.type
_entity.pdbx_description
1 polymer ?
#
loop_
_entity_poly.entity_id
_entity_poly.type
_entity_poly.pdbx_seq_one_letter_code
_entity_poly.pdbx_strand_id
1 'polypeptide(L)'
;MLSRLTYAFSVIVLFVTSFILHPTWDKEGDKATIVWDVAGYYWYLPTTFIYHDLKEQKFKDSLSNIYSAADGMVAYKDTVTGHAVNKYSSGMAILYSPLFFAAHMVAPIIGYPADGFSKPYQFAIQFGSLLISFLGLWYYRKFLLYYYSDTVTAIMLLLIVIGTNYLTYSALNGAYTHNWLFTIYVLLLLATKRFYEHPNIKHATYVGLLIGIAILVRPTEVVAFLIPMLWGMENISLSSFKNRFQFFVNHYKHILVTIVCATLVFGIQIGYWLYVTGEPFVYSYQDQGFSFASPHTYNYMFSYKSGWLMYTPLLFFSFIGVIPFIRHGKNKVMILFFFAIFLYITSAWDIWWYAGTGGRAMIQSYPIILIPFATLIEWLASRKFIKWLAFTIILLFSYINIWFTYSAHAKDGLYNPEAMTGAYYWHVIGRFKVPQYYERYMDTDEYFGGVPEDMKVIYTNDFEQDTTESREHVINGNVSMYFDKNREYGPVMTIPYNNDDDADWIRAQIKTHPLNIEWTRWKMLSYIVYFKNTKENKTVKERSIKLNSISKPFNTSDVYFDVKIPGEDFDRIEVLIWNPASEVPIILDDIVLYSFKK
;
A
#
# COMPACT_ATOMS: atom_id res chain seq x y z
N MET A 1 3.01 -31.04 -16.77
CA MET A 1 1.57 -30.91 -17.13
C MET A 1 0.83 -30.13 -16.07
N LEU A 2 1.02 -30.44 -14.79
CA LEU A 2 0.35 -29.79 -13.65
C LEU A 2 0.57 -28.28 -13.67
N SER A 3 1.79 -27.81 -13.90
CA SER A 3 2.08 -26.36 -13.94
C SER A 3 1.31 -25.60 -15.03
N ARG A 4 0.92 -26.27 -16.14
CA ARG A 4 0.08 -25.64 -17.18
C ARG A 4 -1.38 -25.54 -16.73
N LEU A 5 -1.88 -26.58 -16.06
CA LEU A 5 -3.23 -26.57 -15.49
C LEU A 5 -3.34 -25.52 -14.39
N THR A 6 -2.35 -25.43 -13.50
CA THR A 6 -2.32 -24.38 -12.48
C THR A 6 -2.23 -22.99 -13.09
N TYR A 7 -1.43 -22.79 -14.13
CA TYR A 7 -1.42 -21.53 -14.87
C TYR A 7 -2.81 -21.16 -15.40
N ALA A 8 -3.51 -22.10 -16.05
CA ALA A 8 -4.85 -21.87 -16.56
C ALA A 8 -5.84 -21.53 -15.41
N PHE A 9 -5.75 -22.25 -14.29
CA PHE A 9 -6.53 -21.94 -13.09
C PHE A 9 -6.23 -20.53 -12.55
N SER A 10 -4.96 -20.17 -12.41
CA SER A 10 -4.53 -18.83 -11.99
C SER A 10 -5.09 -17.73 -12.91
N VAL A 11 -5.05 -17.93 -14.22
CA VAL A 11 -5.64 -17.01 -15.21
C VAL A 11 -7.13 -16.83 -14.98
N ILE A 12 -7.87 -17.92 -14.76
CA ILE A 12 -9.31 -17.88 -14.47
C ILE A 12 -9.58 -17.12 -13.17
N VAL A 13 -8.85 -17.42 -12.10
CA VAL A 13 -9.02 -16.72 -10.80
C VAL A 13 -8.78 -15.22 -10.94
N LEU A 14 -7.71 -14.82 -11.62
CA LEU A 14 -7.41 -13.41 -11.85
C LEU A 14 -8.49 -12.73 -12.69
N PHE A 15 -8.96 -13.38 -13.77
CA PHE A 15 -10.00 -12.85 -14.64
C PHE A 15 -11.33 -12.68 -13.91
N VAL A 16 -11.80 -13.71 -13.21
CA VAL A 16 -13.04 -13.67 -12.42
C VAL A 16 -12.96 -12.60 -11.35
N THR A 17 -11.83 -12.50 -10.64
CA THR A 17 -11.64 -11.48 -9.61
C THR A 17 -11.69 -10.07 -10.19
N SER A 18 -11.02 -9.84 -11.33
CA SER A 18 -10.90 -8.53 -11.96
C SER A 18 -12.19 -8.07 -12.68
N PHE A 19 -12.86 -8.95 -13.41
CA PHE A 19 -13.98 -8.56 -14.29
C PHE A 19 -15.37 -8.97 -13.79
N ILE A 20 -15.47 -9.92 -12.86
CA ILE A 20 -16.76 -10.37 -12.31
C ILE A 20 -16.96 -9.86 -10.89
N LEU A 21 -15.98 -10.07 -10.00
CA LEU A 21 -16.12 -9.70 -8.59
C LEU A 21 -15.87 -8.21 -8.34
N HIS A 22 -14.93 -7.59 -9.09
CA HIS A 22 -14.53 -6.21 -8.85
C HIS A 22 -14.13 -5.46 -10.14
N PRO A 23 -15.08 -5.23 -11.08
CA PRO A 23 -14.82 -4.52 -12.34
C PRO A 23 -14.57 -3.02 -12.11
N THR A 24 -13.33 -2.62 -11.84
CA THR A 24 -12.97 -1.20 -11.61
C THR A 24 -13.18 -0.32 -12.84
N TRP A 25 -13.12 -0.92 -14.04
CA TRP A 25 -13.33 -0.22 -15.31
C TRP A 25 -14.73 0.37 -15.45
N ASP A 26 -15.71 -0.19 -14.74
CA ASP A 26 -17.11 0.24 -14.73
C ASP A 26 -17.47 1.04 -13.46
N LYS A 27 -16.49 1.28 -12.59
CA LYS A 27 -16.67 2.11 -11.39
C LYS A 27 -16.27 3.55 -11.68
N GLU A 28 -16.83 4.46 -10.89
CA GLU A 28 -16.57 5.89 -10.95
C GLU A 28 -15.82 6.38 -9.69
N GLY A 29 -15.29 7.59 -9.74
CA GLY A 29 -14.61 8.25 -8.63
C GLY A 29 -13.34 7.50 -8.17
N ASP A 30 -13.18 7.39 -6.85
CA ASP A 30 -12.03 6.81 -6.17
C ASP A 30 -11.79 5.31 -6.44
N LYS A 31 -12.75 4.63 -7.08
CA LYS A 31 -12.75 3.19 -7.38
C LYS A 31 -12.56 2.87 -8.86
N ALA A 32 -12.44 3.88 -9.72
CA ALA A 32 -12.15 3.70 -11.14
C ALA A 32 -10.76 3.07 -11.37
N THR A 33 -10.46 2.63 -12.60
CA THR A 33 -9.13 2.07 -12.92
C THR A 33 -8.05 3.15 -12.97
N ILE A 34 -8.33 4.30 -13.59
CA ILE A 34 -7.40 5.39 -13.83
C ILE A 34 -7.66 6.51 -12.82
N VAL A 35 -7.18 6.31 -11.59
CA VAL A 35 -7.29 7.23 -10.46
C VAL A 35 -6.04 7.12 -9.57
N TRP A 36 -5.85 8.03 -8.62
CA TRP A 36 -4.69 8.05 -7.71
C TRP A 36 -3.35 7.97 -8.47
N ASP A 37 -2.42 7.14 -8.00
CA ASP A 37 -1.14 6.84 -8.64
C ASP A 37 -1.30 6.48 -10.13
N VAL A 38 -2.34 5.72 -10.50
CA VAL A 38 -2.55 5.26 -11.88
C VAL A 38 -2.82 6.42 -12.81
N ALA A 39 -3.63 7.39 -12.38
CA ALA A 39 -3.85 8.59 -13.17
C ALA A 39 -2.54 9.36 -13.38
N GLY A 40 -1.69 9.44 -12.35
CA GLY A 40 -0.36 10.06 -12.44
C GLY A 40 0.57 9.36 -13.44
N TYR A 41 0.60 8.04 -13.42
CA TYR A 41 1.34 7.21 -14.39
C TYR A 41 0.86 7.41 -15.83
N TYR A 42 -0.45 7.53 -15.98
CA TYR A 42 -1.15 7.59 -17.27
C TYR A 42 -1.15 8.98 -17.88
N TRP A 43 -1.05 10.04 -17.06
CA TRP A 43 -1.27 11.44 -17.42
C TRP A 43 -0.47 11.92 -18.64
N TYR A 44 0.74 11.38 -18.84
CA TYR A 44 1.57 11.67 -20.00
C TYR A 44 0.88 11.38 -21.35
N LEU A 45 -0.03 10.40 -21.42
CA LEU A 45 -0.71 10.04 -22.65
C LEU A 45 -1.72 11.10 -23.11
N PRO A 46 -2.77 11.45 -22.34
CA PRO A 46 -3.72 12.47 -22.75
C PRO A 46 -3.06 13.85 -22.89
N THR A 47 -2.16 14.24 -21.98
CA THR A 47 -1.42 15.53 -22.07
C THR A 47 -0.67 15.66 -23.39
N THR A 48 -0.02 14.59 -23.86
CA THR A 48 0.79 14.62 -25.09
C THR A 48 -0.08 14.52 -26.35
N PHE A 49 -1.01 13.57 -26.38
CA PHE A 49 -1.64 13.13 -27.62
C PHE A 49 -3.05 13.65 -27.85
N ILE A 50 -3.75 14.11 -26.81
CA ILE A 50 -5.12 14.63 -26.93
C ILE A 50 -5.13 16.14 -26.72
N TYR A 51 -4.57 16.61 -25.61
CA TYR A 51 -4.64 18.02 -25.23
C TYR A 51 -3.45 18.85 -25.71
N HIS A 52 -2.37 18.19 -26.12
CA HIS A 52 -1.13 18.84 -26.60
C HIS A 52 -0.57 19.91 -25.63
N ASP A 53 -0.76 19.68 -24.32
CA ASP A 53 -0.42 20.62 -23.25
C ASP A 53 0.31 19.89 -22.12
N LEU A 54 1.59 19.56 -22.38
CA LEU A 54 2.46 18.90 -21.42
C LEU A 54 3.00 19.84 -20.32
N LYS A 55 3.03 21.16 -20.59
CA LYS A 55 3.68 22.17 -19.74
C LYS A 55 2.72 22.85 -18.78
N GLU A 56 1.56 23.28 -19.26
CA GLU A 56 0.66 24.11 -18.45
C GLU A 56 -0.47 23.27 -17.85
N GLN A 57 -0.89 22.22 -18.56
CA GLN A 57 -1.94 21.27 -18.15
C GLN A 57 -3.25 21.96 -17.77
N LYS A 58 -3.67 22.98 -18.53
CA LYS A 58 -4.83 23.84 -18.24
C LYS A 58 -6.17 23.09 -18.19
N PHE A 59 -6.23 21.92 -18.81
CA PHE A 59 -7.42 21.06 -18.87
C PHE A 59 -7.62 20.20 -17.62
N LYS A 60 -6.69 20.24 -16.65
CA LYS A 60 -6.70 19.36 -15.47
C LYS A 60 -8.00 19.46 -14.68
N ASP A 61 -8.45 20.68 -14.38
CA ASP A 61 -9.61 20.91 -13.50
C ASP A 61 -10.92 20.41 -14.12
N SER A 62 -11.08 20.54 -15.45
CA SER A 62 -12.28 20.05 -16.12
C SER A 62 -12.37 18.53 -16.11
N LEU A 63 -11.25 17.82 -16.23
CA LEU A 63 -11.22 16.35 -16.12
C LEU A 63 -11.37 15.85 -14.68
N SER A 64 -10.77 16.54 -13.71
CA SER A 64 -10.91 16.19 -12.29
C SER A 64 -12.37 16.19 -11.85
N ASN A 65 -13.15 17.16 -12.32
CA ASN A 65 -14.56 17.28 -11.98
C ASN A 65 -15.42 16.15 -12.56
N ILE A 66 -14.99 15.52 -13.66
CA ILE A 66 -15.74 14.45 -14.33
C ILE A 66 -15.32 13.08 -13.81
N TYR A 67 -14.01 12.85 -13.62
CA TYR A 67 -13.46 11.51 -13.41
C TYR A 67 -12.72 11.33 -12.07
N SER A 68 -12.60 12.39 -11.25
CA SER A 68 -11.78 12.41 -10.02
C SER A 68 -10.31 12.02 -10.26
N ALA A 69 -9.86 12.04 -11.51
CA ALA A 69 -8.57 11.47 -11.91
C ALA A 69 -7.37 12.42 -11.64
N ALA A 70 -7.62 13.70 -11.37
CA ALA A 70 -6.57 14.72 -11.29
C ALA A 70 -6.59 15.55 -10.00
N ASP A 71 -7.08 14.96 -8.91
CA ASP A 71 -7.13 15.61 -7.61
C ASP A 71 -5.69 15.80 -7.04
N GLY A 72 -5.08 16.97 -7.31
CA GLY A 72 -3.83 17.48 -6.72
C GLY A 72 -2.52 16.70 -6.96
N MET A 73 -2.56 15.37 -7.04
CA MET A 73 -1.41 14.48 -6.85
C MET A 73 -0.66 14.10 -8.13
N VAL A 74 -1.22 14.43 -9.29
CA VAL A 74 -0.69 14.01 -10.59
C VAL A 74 0.54 14.83 -11.02
N ALA A 75 0.49 16.14 -10.76
CA ALA A 75 1.54 17.09 -11.12
C ALA A 75 1.57 18.25 -10.14
N TYR A 76 2.77 18.72 -9.80
CA TYR A 76 3.00 19.92 -8.99
C TYR A 76 3.43 21.08 -9.89
N LYS A 77 3.23 22.31 -9.42
CA LYS A 77 3.67 23.51 -10.13
C LYS A 77 5.11 23.84 -9.75
N ASP A 78 6.00 23.84 -10.73
CA ASP A 78 7.39 24.21 -10.54
C ASP A 78 7.52 25.70 -10.22
N THR A 79 8.34 26.05 -9.22
CA THR A 79 8.44 27.41 -8.70
C THR A 79 9.29 28.32 -9.59
N VAL A 80 10.18 27.76 -10.40
CA VAL A 80 11.10 28.50 -11.27
C VAL A 80 10.45 28.79 -12.61
N THR A 81 9.91 27.76 -13.25
CA THR A 81 9.32 27.85 -14.60
C THR A 81 7.82 28.14 -14.59
N GLY A 82 7.12 27.86 -13.49
CA GLY A 82 5.67 27.94 -13.40
C GLY A 82 4.91 26.83 -14.13
N HIS A 83 5.62 25.89 -14.78
CA HIS A 83 5.03 24.76 -15.47
C HIS A 83 4.60 23.64 -14.50
N ALA A 84 3.64 22.81 -14.94
CA ALA A 84 3.20 21.62 -14.24
C ALA A 84 4.14 20.44 -14.53
N VAL A 85 4.79 19.93 -13.49
CA VAL A 85 5.69 18.78 -13.55
C VAL A 85 4.98 17.55 -12.98
N ASN A 86 4.88 16.50 -13.78
CA ASN A 86 4.29 15.23 -13.38
C ASN A 86 5.09 14.60 -12.23
N LYS A 87 4.36 14.14 -11.21
CA LYS A 87 4.95 13.52 -10.01
C LYS A 87 5.65 12.21 -10.32
N TYR A 88 5.04 11.39 -11.17
CA TYR A 88 5.54 10.05 -11.51
C TYR A 88 6.29 10.06 -12.84
N SER A 89 7.15 9.06 -13.08
CA SER A 89 7.86 8.91 -14.34
C SER A 89 7.00 8.30 -15.45
N SER A 90 7.39 8.53 -16.70
CA SER A 90 6.61 8.22 -17.91
C SER A 90 6.62 6.73 -18.34
N GLY A 91 7.30 5.84 -17.63
CA GLY A 91 7.47 4.45 -18.07
C GLY A 91 6.16 3.68 -18.20
N MET A 92 5.23 3.90 -17.29
CA MET A 92 3.90 3.28 -17.38
C MET A 92 3.08 3.82 -18.55
N ALA A 93 3.16 5.11 -18.85
CA ALA A 93 2.51 5.69 -20.02
C ALA A 93 2.96 5.02 -21.32
N ILE A 94 4.25 4.72 -21.47
CA ILE A 94 4.76 3.98 -22.63
C ILE A 94 4.16 2.57 -22.68
N LEU A 95 4.12 1.88 -21.55
CA LEU A 95 3.54 0.53 -21.47
C LEU A 95 2.02 0.51 -21.73
N TYR A 96 1.32 1.57 -21.35
CA TYR A 96 -0.11 1.77 -21.61
C TYR A 96 -0.43 2.22 -23.03
N SER A 97 0.52 2.83 -23.73
CA SER A 97 0.29 3.49 -25.02
C SER A 97 -0.43 2.61 -26.07
N PRO A 98 -0.13 1.30 -26.25
CA PRO A 98 -0.82 0.52 -27.29
C PRO A 98 -2.32 0.40 -27.03
N LEU A 99 -2.70 0.26 -25.75
CA LEU A 99 -4.09 0.09 -25.33
C LEU A 99 -4.81 1.42 -25.23
N PHE A 100 -4.10 2.47 -24.84
CA PHE A 100 -4.57 3.84 -24.93
C PHE A 100 -5.00 4.22 -26.35
N PHE A 101 -4.13 3.99 -27.34
CA PHE A 101 -4.44 4.32 -28.73
C PHE A 101 -5.59 3.47 -29.28
N ALA A 102 -5.63 2.18 -28.94
CA ALA A 102 -6.76 1.32 -29.29
C ALA A 102 -8.08 1.85 -28.69
N ALA A 103 -8.08 2.24 -27.41
CA ALA A 103 -9.24 2.84 -26.76
C ALA A 103 -9.64 4.18 -27.40
N HIS A 104 -8.68 5.03 -27.71
CA HIS A 104 -8.92 6.34 -28.34
C HIS A 104 -9.57 6.20 -29.72
N MET A 105 -9.15 5.20 -30.51
CA MET A 105 -9.77 4.91 -31.80
C MET A 105 -11.19 4.36 -31.67
N VAL A 106 -11.43 3.51 -30.66
CA VAL A 106 -12.73 2.83 -30.48
C VAL A 106 -13.76 3.74 -29.80
N ALA A 107 -13.37 4.57 -28.84
CA ALA A 107 -14.27 5.40 -28.05
C ALA A 107 -15.35 6.15 -28.87
N PRO A 108 -15.01 6.94 -29.90
CA PRO A 108 -16.02 7.66 -30.68
C PRO A 108 -16.94 6.73 -31.49
N ILE A 109 -16.45 5.56 -31.91
CA ILE A 109 -17.22 4.57 -32.69
C ILE A 109 -18.36 3.99 -31.85
N ILE A 110 -18.12 3.80 -30.55
CA ILE A 110 -19.10 3.25 -29.61
C ILE A 110 -19.79 4.34 -28.76
N GLY A 111 -19.70 5.60 -29.18
CA GLY A 111 -20.44 6.73 -28.60
C GLY A 111 -19.87 7.29 -27.30
N TYR A 112 -18.61 7.00 -26.97
CA TYR A 112 -17.92 7.56 -25.80
C TYR A 112 -17.01 8.73 -26.19
N PRO A 113 -16.81 9.72 -25.29
CA PRO A 113 -15.85 10.79 -25.50
C PRO A 113 -14.42 10.27 -25.69
N ALA A 114 -13.69 10.81 -26.67
CA ALA A 114 -12.30 10.50 -26.94
C ALA A 114 -11.35 11.39 -26.10
N ASP A 115 -11.61 11.48 -24.79
CA ASP A 115 -10.99 12.43 -23.86
C ASP A 115 -9.80 11.87 -23.06
N GLY A 116 -9.50 10.58 -23.22
CA GLY A 116 -8.46 9.88 -22.49
C GLY A 116 -8.91 9.19 -21.21
N PHE A 117 -10.15 9.39 -20.74
CA PHE A 117 -10.59 8.90 -19.41
C PHE A 117 -11.94 8.18 -19.42
N SER A 118 -12.74 8.32 -20.47
CA SER A 118 -14.01 7.63 -20.62
C SER A 118 -13.88 6.10 -20.51
N LYS A 119 -15.00 5.39 -20.32
CA LYS A 119 -15.03 3.93 -20.03
C LYS A 119 -14.15 3.06 -20.95
N PRO A 120 -14.04 3.29 -22.27
CA PRO A 120 -13.15 2.51 -23.13
C PRO A 120 -11.69 2.53 -22.69
N TYR A 121 -11.19 3.66 -22.16
CA TYR A 121 -9.84 3.78 -21.63
C TYR A 121 -9.67 2.99 -20.34
N GLN A 122 -10.63 3.14 -19.41
CA GLN A 122 -10.65 2.41 -18.14
C GLN A 122 -10.59 0.89 -18.39
N PHE A 123 -11.44 0.39 -19.29
CA PHE A 123 -11.48 -1.00 -19.70
C PHE A 123 -10.16 -1.45 -20.34
N ALA A 124 -9.64 -0.69 -21.31
CA ALA A 124 -8.42 -1.07 -22.03
C ALA A 124 -7.22 -1.18 -21.08
N ILE A 125 -7.06 -0.24 -20.13
CA ILE A 125 -5.96 -0.26 -19.17
C ILE A 125 -6.11 -1.40 -18.15
N GLN A 126 -7.33 -1.66 -17.64
CA GLN A 126 -7.56 -2.80 -16.74
C GLN A 126 -7.29 -4.12 -17.47
N PHE A 127 -7.87 -4.30 -18.66
CA PHE A 127 -7.70 -5.51 -19.47
C PHE A 127 -6.24 -5.75 -19.84
N GLY A 128 -5.54 -4.71 -20.26
CA GLY A 128 -4.11 -4.74 -20.54
C GLY A 128 -3.26 -5.21 -19.37
N SER A 129 -3.53 -4.64 -18.20
CA SER A 129 -2.83 -4.99 -16.98
C SER A 129 -2.98 -6.47 -16.65
N LEU A 130 -4.17 -7.02 -16.86
CA LEU A 130 -4.46 -8.44 -16.66
C LEU A 130 -3.72 -9.33 -17.68
N LEU A 131 -3.67 -8.93 -18.96
CA LEU A 131 -2.88 -9.63 -19.98
C LEU A 131 -1.39 -9.69 -19.62
N ILE A 132 -0.86 -8.61 -19.04
CA ILE A 132 0.53 -8.57 -18.57
C ILE A 132 0.73 -9.51 -17.39
N SER A 133 -0.22 -9.63 -16.46
CA SER A 133 -0.17 -10.64 -15.40
C SER A 133 -0.09 -12.07 -15.96
N PHE A 134 -0.89 -12.36 -16.98
CA PHE A 134 -0.90 -13.67 -17.64
C PHE A 134 0.47 -13.95 -18.28
N LEU A 135 1.02 -12.96 -18.98
CA LEU A 135 2.34 -13.03 -19.59
C LEU A 135 3.42 -13.29 -18.52
N GLY A 136 3.40 -12.53 -17.42
CA GLY A 136 4.31 -12.66 -16.30
C GLY A 136 4.28 -14.05 -15.68
N LEU A 137 3.08 -14.56 -15.34
CA LEU A 137 2.93 -15.90 -14.78
C LEU A 137 3.38 -17.01 -15.74
N TRP A 138 3.09 -16.88 -17.04
CA TRP A 138 3.52 -17.86 -18.04
C TRP A 138 5.04 -17.92 -18.19
N TYR A 139 5.71 -16.77 -18.24
CA TYR A 139 7.16 -16.73 -18.31
C TYR A 139 7.82 -17.07 -16.97
N TYR A 140 7.17 -16.79 -15.84
CA TYR A 140 7.66 -17.19 -14.53
C TYR A 140 7.62 -18.71 -14.38
N ARG A 141 6.55 -19.35 -14.85
CA ARG A 141 6.46 -20.81 -15.02
C ARG A 141 7.66 -21.34 -15.81
N LYS A 142 7.96 -20.76 -16.98
CA LYS A 142 9.10 -21.18 -17.81
C LYS A 142 10.42 -20.99 -17.08
N PHE A 143 10.57 -19.90 -16.33
CA PHE A 143 11.76 -19.62 -15.55
C PHE A 143 11.98 -20.67 -14.44
N LEU A 144 10.95 -20.95 -13.64
CA LEU A 144 11.00 -21.94 -12.55
C LEU A 144 11.33 -23.35 -13.07
N LEU A 145 10.81 -23.74 -14.23
CA LEU A 145 11.08 -25.05 -14.84
C LEU A 145 12.55 -25.28 -15.24
N TYR A 146 13.39 -24.24 -15.28
CA TYR A 146 14.84 -24.43 -15.45
C TYR A 146 15.53 -24.95 -14.18
N TYR A 147 14.90 -24.79 -13.02
CA TYR A 147 15.51 -25.06 -11.73
C TYR A 147 14.73 -26.07 -10.88
N TYR A 148 13.42 -26.22 -11.12
CA TYR A 148 12.53 -27.02 -10.29
C TYR A 148 11.61 -27.93 -11.11
N SER A 149 11.08 -28.96 -10.46
CA SER A 149 10.10 -29.87 -11.07
C SER A 149 8.78 -29.17 -11.45
N ASP A 150 8.01 -29.81 -12.35
CA ASP A 150 6.68 -29.34 -12.76
C ASP A 150 5.71 -29.19 -11.58
N THR A 151 5.83 -30.05 -10.56
CA THR A 151 5.00 -30.01 -9.35
C THR A 151 5.36 -28.82 -8.46
N VAL A 152 6.66 -28.60 -8.20
CA VAL A 152 7.10 -27.43 -7.42
C VAL A 152 6.70 -26.14 -8.12
N THR A 153 6.91 -26.08 -9.44
CA THR A 153 6.48 -24.94 -10.25
C THR A 153 4.98 -24.70 -10.15
N ALA A 154 4.16 -25.75 -10.23
CA ALA A 154 2.71 -25.64 -10.06
C ALA A 154 2.34 -25.07 -8.68
N ILE A 155 2.92 -25.61 -7.60
CA ILE A 155 2.69 -25.11 -6.24
C ILE A 155 3.06 -23.63 -6.15
N MET A 156 4.22 -23.23 -6.66
CA MET A 156 4.66 -21.82 -6.59
C MET A 156 3.76 -20.86 -7.39
N LEU A 157 3.25 -21.28 -8.56
CA LEU A 157 2.28 -20.48 -9.32
C LEU A 157 0.94 -20.33 -8.60
N LEU A 158 0.50 -21.37 -7.89
CA LEU A 158 -0.69 -21.27 -7.05
C LEU A 158 -0.42 -20.31 -5.89
N LEU A 159 0.64 -20.55 -5.14
CA LEU A 159 1.00 -19.80 -3.93
C LEU A 159 1.26 -18.31 -4.20
N ILE A 160 1.88 -17.94 -5.33
CA ILE A 160 2.02 -16.53 -5.66
C ILE A 160 0.66 -15.87 -5.87
N VAL A 161 -0.27 -16.53 -6.58
CA VAL A 161 -1.59 -15.94 -6.87
C VAL A 161 -2.46 -15.92 -5.63
N ILE A 162 -2.72 -17.04 -4.97
CA ILE A 162 -3.70 -17.08 -3.87
C ILE A 162 -3.09 -16.80 -2.49
N GLY A 163 -1.78 -16.91 -2.37
CA GLY A 163 -1.08 -16.84 -1.08
C GLY A 163 -0.31 -15.55 -0.86
N THR A 164 -0.32 -14.64 -1.83
CA THR A 164 0.31 -13.33 -1.70
C THR A 164 -0.59 -12.20 -2.17
N ASN A 165 -0.28 -10.97 -1.74
CA ASN A 165 -0.91 -9.76 -2.26
C ASN A 165 -0.74 -9.54 -3.78
N TYR A 166 -0.07 -10.44 -4.52
CA TYR A 166 -0.08 -10.43 -5.98
C TYR A 166 -1.50 -10.46 -6.54
N LEU A 167 -2.46 -11.20 -5.95
CA LEU A 167 -3.86 -11.19 -6.39
C LEU A 167 -4.45 -9.78 -6.40
N THR A 168 -4.26 -9.04 -5.31
CA THR A 168 -4.68 -7.64 -5.20
C THR A 168 -4.09 -6.80 -6.33
N TYR A 169 -2.78 -6.84 -6.54
CA TYR A 169 -2.11 -5.95 -7.48
C TYR A 169 -2.04 -6.46 -8.93
N SER A 170 -2.59 -7.63 -9.22
CA SER A 170 -2.76 -8.14 -10.59
C SER A 170 -4.21 -8.10 -11.05
N ALA A 171 -5.16 -8.51 -10.20
CA ALA A 171 -6.57 -8.56 -10.55
C ALA A 171 -7.34 -7.28 -10.19
N LEU A 172 -7.16 -6.73 -8.99
CA LEU A 172 -7.98 -5.62 -8.47
C LEU A 172 -7.36 -4.26 -8.81
N ASN A 173 -6.06 -4.15 -8.55
CA ASN A 173 -5.21 -2.97 -8.71
C ASN A 173 -4.15 -3.20 -9.81
N GLY A 174 -4.53 -3.90 -10.88
CA GLY A 174 -3.61 -4.32 -11.96
C GLY A 174 -2.88 -3.17 -12.66
N ALA A 175 -3.50 -1.99 -12.70
CA ALA A 175 -2.97 -0.77 -13.30
C ALA A 175 -1.95 -0.02 -12.42
N TYR A 176 -1.58 -0.57 -11.26
CA TYR A 176 -0.39 -0.11 -10.56
C TYR A 176 0.87 -0.70 -11.20
N THR A 177 2.01 -0.04 -10.97
CA THR A 177 3.32 -0.43 -11.53
C THR A 177 3.76 -1.87 -11.19
N HIS A 178 3.31 -2.40 -10.06
CA HIS A 178 3.86 -3.61 -9.44
C HIS A 178 3.76 -4.88 -10.28
N ASN A 179 2.59 -5.14 -10.88
CA ASN A 179 2.38 -6.33 -11.72
C ASN A 179 3.15 -6.23 -13.05
N TRP A 180 3.26 -5.02 -13.60
CA TRP A 180 4.04 -4.76 -14.80
C TRP A 180 5.53 -4.99 -14.53
N LEU A 181 6.03 -4.46 -13.41
CA LEU A 181 7.39 -4.69 -12.96
C LEU A 181 7.65 -6.15 -12.63
N PHE A 182 6.73 -6.87 -11.99
CA PHE A 182 6.84 -8.32 -11.80
C PHE A 182 7.13 -9.03 -13.13
N THR A 183 6.37 -8.71 -14.18
CA THR A 183 6.55 -9.29 -15.51
C THR A 183 7.88 -8.88 -16.14
N ILE A 184 8.27 -7.61 -16.04
CA ILE A 184 9.56 -7.11 -16.52
C ILE A 184 10.72 -7.83 -15.83
N TYR A 185 10.65 -8.06 -14.52
CA TYR A 185 11.67 -8.78 -13.75
C TYR A 185 11.77 -10.25 -14.17
N VAL A 186 10.63 -10.94 -14.38
CA VAL A 186 10.62 -12.30 -14.93
C VAL A 186 11.30 -12.36 -16.30
N LEU A 187 10.97 -11.41 -17.20
CA LEU A 187 11.59 -11.34 -18.52
C LEU A 187 13.08 -11.00 -18.42
N LEU A 188 13.48 -10.14 -17.48
CA LEU A 188 14.87 -9.77 -17.24
C LEU A 188 15.69 -10.97 -16.74
N LEU A 189 15.14 -11.79 -15.84
CA LEU A 189 15.77 -13.04 -15.40
C LEU A 189 15.99 -14.00 -16.58
N LEU A 190 14.99 -14.17 -17.45
CA LEU A 190 15.09 -15.01 -18.65
C LEU A 190 16.08 -14.45 -19.68
N ALA A 191 16.05 -13.15 -19.93
CA ALA A 191 16.96 -12.46 -20.85
C ALA A 191 18.41 -12.53 -20.35
N THR A 192 18.61 -12.32 -19.05
CA THR A 192 19.92 -12.46 -18.40
C THR A 192 20.44 -13.88 -18.54
N LYS A 193 19.64 -14.90 -18.21
CA LYS A 193 20.03 -16.30 -18.39
C LYS A 193 20.50 -16.57 -19.82
N ARG A 194 19.72 -16.15 -20.82
CA ARG A 194 20.06 -16.33 -22.24
C ARG A 194 21.30 -15.56 -22.67
N PHE A 195 21.50 -14.35 -22.14
CA PHE A 195 22.70 -13.56 -22.41
C PHE A 195 23.96 -14.28 -21.90
N TYR A 196 23.88 -14.89 -20.72
CA TYR A 196 24.99 -15.64 -20.13
C TYR A 196 25.26 -16.99 -20.81
N GLU A 197 24.23 -17.67 -21.34
CA GLU A 197 24.40 -18.89 -22.12
C GLU A 197 24.90 -18.62 -23.54
N HIS A 198 24.42 -17.54 -24.16
CA HIS A 198 24.75 -17.17 -25.52
C HIS A 198 24.98 -15.65 -25.64
N PRO A 199 26.17 -15.15 -25.26
CA PRO A 199 26.48 -13.72 -25.31
C PRO A 199 26.41 -13.20 -26.75
N ASN A 200 25.42 -12.37 -27.04
CA ASN A 200 25.28 -11.68 -28.32
C ASN A 200 24.57 -10.34 -28.14
N ILE A 201 24.64 -9.49 -29.18
CA ILE A 201 24.07 -8.15 -29.18
C ILE A 201 22.56 -8.18 -28.92
N LYS A 202 21.83 -9.13 -29.53
CA LYS A 202 20.37 -9.26 -29.36
C LYS A 202 19.98 -9.47 -27.90
N HIS A 203 20.64 -10.38 -27.19
CA HIS A 203 20.38 -10.63 -25.77
C HIS A 203 20.80 -9.45 -24.90
N ALA A 204 21.92 -8.80 -25.21
CA ALA A 204 22.36 -7.59 -24.52
C ALA A 204 21.35 -6.44 -24.66
N THR A 205 20.83 -6.23 -25.88
CA THR A 205 19.76 -5.26 -26.16
C THR A 205 18.52 -5.57 -25.33
N TYR A 206 18.07 -6.83 -25.25
CA TYR A 206 16.91 -7.17 -24.41
C TYR A 206 17.14 -6.88 -22.93
N VAL A 207 18.32 -7.21 -22.40
CA VAL A 207 18.68 -6.89 -21.00
C VAL A 207 18.67 -5.37 -20.78
N GLY A 208 19.28 -4.60 -21.69
CA GLY A 208 19.34 -3.14 -21.60
C GLY A 208 17.97 -2.47 -21.68
N LEU A 209 17.13 -2.89 -22.64
CA LEU A 209 15.76 -2.38 -22.78
C LEU A 209 14.90 -2.70 -21.55
N LEU A 210 15.00 -3.91 -20.99
CA LEU A 210 14.24 -4.32 -19.80
C LEU A 210 14.67 -3.55 -18.55
N ILE A 211 15.97 -3.34 -18.34
CA ILE A 211 16.47 -2.48 -17.25
C ILE A 211 16.02 -1.04 -17.46
N GLY A 212 16.19 -0.51 -18.68
CA GLY A 212 15.78 0.85 -19.02
C GLY A 212 14.31 1.09 -18.74
N ILE A 213 13.41 0.18 -19.16
CA ILE A 213 11.98 0.34 -18.90
C ILE A 213 11.65 0.16 -17.41
N ALA A 214 12.34 -0.72 -16.67
CA ALA A 214 12.13 -0.85 -15.23
C ALA A 214 12.45 0.47 -14.51
N ILE A 215 13.61 1.07 -14.79
CA ILE A 215 14.04 2.37 -14.24
C ILE A 215 13.07 3.48 -14.66
N LEU A 216 12.64 3.48 -15.91
CA LEU A 216 11.71 4.48 -16.41
C LEU A 216 10.31 4.36 -15.78
N VAL A 217 9.87 3.14 -15.46
CA VAL A 217 8.62 2.90 -14.70
C VAL A 217 8.77 3.42 -13.28
N ARG A 218 9.89 3.11 -12.61
CA ARG A 218 10.20 3.59 -11.26
C ARG A 218 11.72 3.74 -11.10
N PRO A 219 12.26 4.94 -10.81
CA PRO A 219 13.70 5.15 -10.71
C PRO A 219 14.42 4.26 -9.68
N THR A 220 13.71 3.83 -8.62
CA THR A 220 14.21 2.87 -7.62
C THR A 220 14.57 1.51 -8.21
N GLU A 221 14.01 1.15 -9.36
CA GLU A 221 14.29 -0.10 -10.06
C GLU A 221 15.65 -0.11 -10.75
N VAL A 222 16.48 0.92 -10.56
CA VAL A 222 17.90 0.86 -10.89
C VAL A 222 18.53 -0.40 -10.32
N VAL A 223 18.11 -0.85 -9.13
CA VAL A 223 18.53 -2.12 -8.51
C VAL A 223 18.41 -3.35 -9.42
N ALA A 224 17.55 -3.33 -10.45
CA ALA A 224 17.45 -4.38 -11.44
C ALA A 224 18.77 -4.68 -12.17
N PHE A 225 19.72 -3.73 -12.26
CA PHE A 225 21.04 -3.97 -12.83
C PHE A 225 21.82 -5.07 -12.08
N LEU A 226 21.55 -5.27 -10.79
CA LEU A 226 22.21 -6.29 -9.98
C LEU A 226 21.94 -7.70 -10.50
N ILE A 227 20.82 -7.93 -11.20
CA ILE A 227 20.44 -9.24 -11.74
C ILE A 227 21.49 -9.73 -12.76
N PRO A 228 21.73 -9.04 -13.89
CA PRO A 228 22.79 -9.44 -14.81
C PRO A 228 24.19 -9.21 -14.25
N MET A 229 24.37 -8.27 -13.32
CA MET A 229 25.69 -8.03 -12.73
C MET A 229 26.18 -9.22 -11.89
N LEU A 230 25.30 -9.81 -11.08
CA LEU A 230 25.66 -10.87 -10.13
C LEU A 230 25.25 -12.27 -10.59
N TRP A 231 24.65 -12.39 -11.79
CA TRP A 231 24.19 -13.66 -12.34
C TRP A 231 25.28 -14.74 -12.29
N GLY A 232 24.93 -15.98 -11.94
CA GLY A 232 25.86 -17.11 -11.89
C GLY A 232 26.87 -17.10 -10.73
N MET A 233 26.87 -16.09 -9.85
CA MET A 233 27.75 -16.07 -8.68
C MET A 233 27.15 -16.91 -7.53
N GLU A 234 27.89 -17.93 -7.09
CA GLU A 234 27.45 -18.87 -6.05
C GLU A 234 28.03 -18.61 -4.66
N ASN A 235 29.11 -17.81 -4.59
CA ASN A 235 29.76 -17.41 -3.35
C ASN A 235 30.45 -16.05 -3.52
N ILE A 236 30.74 -15.40 -2.38
CA ILE A 236 31.48 -14.13 -2.33
C ILE A 236 32.96 -14.47 -2.11
N SER A 237 33.68 -14.70 -3.22
CA SER A 237 35.11 -15.01 -3.20
C SER A 237 35.86 -14.17 -4.23
N LEU A 238 37.15 -13.91 -3.97
CA LEU A 238 38.00 -13.14 -4.89
C LEU A 238 38.06 -13.78 -6.29
N SER A 239 38.06 -15.11 -6.37
CA SER A 239 38.03 -15.83 -7.65
C SER A 239 36.70 -15.64 -8.38
N SER A 240 35.56 -15.68 -7.69
CA SER A 240 34.25 -15.40 -8.29
C SER A 240 34.17 -13.97 -8.85
N PHE A 241 34.69 -12.98 -8.12
CA PHE A 241 34.75 -11.59 -8.61
C PHE A 241 35.69 -11.45 -9.81
N LYS A 242 36.87 -12.08 -9.78
CA LYS A 242 37.81 -12.06 -10.90
C LYS A 242 37.19 -12.67 -12.15
N ASN A 243 36.49 -13.80 -12.02
CA ASN A 243 35.79 -14.45 -13.14
C ASN A 243 34.67 -13.55 -13.70
N ARG A 244 33.93 -12.86 -12.82
CA ARG A 244 32.89 -11.91 -13.20
C ARG A 244 33.46 -10.71 -13.95
N PHE A 245 34.54 -10.13 -13.44
CA PHE A 245 35.25 -9.03 -14.07
C PHE A 245 35.82 -9.45 -15.44
N GLN A 246 36.46 -10.61 -15.53
CA GLN A 246 37.00 -11.13 -16.78
C GLN A 246 35.90 -11.36 -17.82
N PHE A 247 34.74 -11.88 -17.42
CA PHE A 247 33.58 -12.01 -18.31
C PHE A 247 33.17 -10.64 -18.87
N PHE A 248 33.15 -9.60 -18.04
CA PHE A 248 32.79 -8.27 -18.50
C PHE A 248 33.80 -7.64 -19.45
N VAL A 249 35.10 -7.81 -19.17
CA VAL A 249 36.16 -7.37 -20.09
C VAL A 249 36.06 -8.10 -21.42
N ASN A 250 35.86 -9.43 -21.40
CA ASN A 250 35.74 -10.24 -22.61
C ASN A 250 34.49 -9.91 -23.45
N HIS A 251 33.45 -9.35 -22.82
CA HIS A 251 32.18 -9.02 -23.48
C HIS A 251 31.81 -7.54 -23.40
N TYR A 252 32.80 -6.63 -23.28
CA TYR A 252 32.58 -5.20 -23.05
C TYR A 252 31.66 -4.54 -24.10
N LYS A 253 31.73 -4.95 -25.37
CA LYS A 253 30.83 -4.46 -26.43
C LYS A 253 29.36 -4.73 -26.13
N HIS A 254 29.05 -5.92 -25.60
CA HIS A 254 27.70 -6.28 -25.22
C HIS A 254 27.22 -5.46 -24.01
N ILE A 255 28.10 -5.23 -23.04
CA ILE A 255 27.78 -4.39 -21.88
C ILE A 255 27.52 -2.95 -22.32
N LEU A 256 28.33 -2.42 -23.22
CA LEU A 256 28.11 -1.09 -23.80
C LEU A 256 26.74 -1.01 -24.48
N VAL A 257 26.35 -2.03 -25.26
CA VAL A 257 25.00 -2.10 -25.84
C VAL A 257 23.92 -2.10 -24.76
N THR A 258 24.07 -2.91 -23.69
CA THR A 258 23.13 -2.92 -22.56
C THR A 258 22.98 -1.54 -21.94
N ILE A 259 24.10 -0.85 -21.66
CA ILE A 259 24.11 0.50 -21.06
C ILE A 259 23.44 1.50 -22.01
N VAL A 260 23.82 1.51 -23.29
CA VAL A 260 23.24 2.42 -24.27
C VAL A 260 21.73 2.22 -24.39
N CYS A 261 21.25 0.98 -24.50
CA CYS A 261 19.82 0.70 -24.56
C CYS A 261 19.08 1.15 -23.29
N ALA A 262 19.64 0.90 -22.10
CA ALA A 262 19.04 1.34 -20.84
C ALA A 262 18.97 2.88 -20.75
N THR A 263 20.06 3.57 -21.10
CA THR A 263 20.16 5.03 -21.11
C THR A 263 19.24 5.66 -22.14
N LEU A 264 19.08 5.06 -23.33
CA LEU A 264 18.16 5.59 -24.35
C LEU A 264 16.70 5.54 -23.89
N VAL A 265 16.30 4.45 -23.23
CA VAL A 265 14.94 4.33 -22.68
C VAL A 265 14.75 5.32 -21.54
N PHE A 266 15.65 5.35 -20.56
CA PHE A 266 15.54 6.31 -19.45
C PHE A 266 15.66 7.77 -19.91
N GLY A 267 16.38 8.02 -21.00
CA GLY A 267 16.54 9.31 -21.63
C GLY A 267 15.22 9.96 -22.06
N ILE A 268 14.14 9.19 -22.21
CA ILE A 268 12.78 9.73 -22.41
C ILE A 268 12.36 10.62 -21.23
N GLN A 269 12.64 10.20 -19.99
CA GLN A 269 12.33 11.00 -18.81
C GLN A 269 13.21 12.25 -18.70
N ILE A 270 14.50 12.11 -19.03
CA ILE A 270 15.44 13.24 -19.06
C ILE A 270 14.98 14.27 -20.09
N GLY A 271 14.56 13.82 -21.28
CA GLY A 271 14.00 14.69 -22.32
C GLY A 271 12.74 15.41 -21.87
N TYR A 272 11.84 14.72 -21.15
CA TYR A 272 10.66 15.34 -20.55
C TYR A 272 11.03 16.44 -19.55
N TRP A 273 11.95 16.17 -18.61
CA TRP A 273 12.38 17.17 -17.64
C TRP A 273 13.06 18.37 -18.31
N LEU A 274 13.98 18.16 -19.26
CA LEU A 274 14.59 19.24 -20.03
C LEU A 274 13.55 20.07 -20.79
N TYR A 275 12.51 19.43 -21.33
CA TYR A 275 11.46 20.13 -22.05
C TYR A 275 10.58 21.00 -21.13
N VAL A 276 10.19 20.49 -19.95
CA VAL A 276 9.27 21.17 -19.03
C VAL A 276 9.99 22.15 -18.11
N THR A 277 11.10 21.76 -17.48
CA THR A 277 11.81 22.57 -16.48
C THR A 277 13.10 23.18 -16.99
N GLY A 278 13.67 22.66 -18.07
CA GLY A 278 15.02 23.03 -18.54
C GLY A 278 16.15 22.28 -17.83
N GLU A 279 15.83 21.46 -16.83
CA GLU A 279 16.81 20.72 -16.01
C GLU A 279 16.81 19.22 -16.40
N PRO A 280 17.99 18.56 -16.45
CA PRO A 280 18.08 17.15 -16.82
C PRO A 280 17.61 16.19 -15.72
N PHE A 281 17.51 16.65 -14.47
CA PHE A 281 17.07 15.85 -13.33
C PHE A 281 16.18 16.69 -12.42
N VAL A 282 14.99 16.17 -12.12
CA VAL A 282 14.00 16.86 -11.27
C VAL A 282 13.48 15.90 -10.21
N TYR A 283 13.51 16.35 -8.95
CA TYR A 283 12.94 15.60 -7.84
C TYR A 283 11.44 15.91 -7.67
N SER A 284 10.60 15.08 -8.28
CA SER A 284 9.17 15.34 -8.41
C SER A 284 8.31 14.93 -7.20
N TYR A 285 8.92 14.30 -6.19
CA TYR A 285 8.24 13.87 -4.96
C TYR A 285 8.29 14.89 -3.82
N GLN A 286 8.88 16.07 -4.08
CA GLN A 286 8.90 17.23 -3.18
C GLN A 286 9.41 16.87 -1.77
N ASP A 287 8.51 16.85 -0.78
CA ASP A 287 8.76 16.64 0.64
C ASP A 287 8.94 15.16 1.03
N GLN A 288 8.62 14.23 0.13
CA GLN A 288 8.70 12.79 0.39
C GLN A 288 10.07 12.28 -0.04
N GLY A 289 10.91 11.80 0.89
CA GLY A 289 12.30 11.43 0.65
C GLY A 289 12.67 9.99 1.06
N PHE A 290 13.97 9.79 1.32
CA PHE A 290 14.52 8.52 1.79
C PHE A 290 15.32 8.70 3.09
N SER A 291 14.92 7.96 4.12
CA SER A 291 15.60 7.78 5.39
C SER A 291 16.63 6.63 5.34
N PHE A 292 17.67 6.78 4.52
CA PHE A 292 18.68 5.71 4.32
C PHE A 292 19.46 5.32 5.59
N ALA A 293 19.69 6.26 6.52
CA ALA A 293 20.44 5.99 7.76
C ALA A 293 19.62 5.21 8.79
N SER A 294 18.28 5.33 8.74
CA SER A 294 17.36 4.66 9.66
C SER A 294 16.15 4.15 8.86
N PRO A 295 16.35 3.12 8.01
CA PRO A 295 15.27 2.60 7.18
C PRO A 295 14.19 1.99 8.08
N HIS A 296 12.94 2.14 7.67
CA HIS A 296 11.79 1.66 8.41
C HIS A 296 11.59 0.13 8.28
N THR A 297 12.65 -0.66 8.17
CA THR A 297 12.60 -2.10 7.82
C THR A 297 11.68 -2.91 8.72
N TYR A 298 11.78 -2.74 10.04
CA TYR A 298 10.90 -3.45 10.98
C TYR A 298 9.44 -3.09 10.77
N ASN A 299 9.13 -1.79 10.69
CA ASN A 299 7.78 -1.31 10.45
C ASN A 299 7.25 -1.80 9.10
N TYR A 300 8.08 -1.73 8.06
CA TYR A 300 7.75 -2.18 6.72
C TYR A 300 7.42 -3.67 6.65
N MET A 301 8.08 -4.49 7.47
CA MET A 301 7.85 -5.94 7.49
C MET A 301 6.68 -6.33 8.40
N PHE A 302 6.57 -5.71 9.58
CA PHE A 302 5.76 -6.24 10.69
C PHE A 302 4.74 -5.28 11.29
N SER A 303 4.69 -4.01 10.86
CA SER A 303 3.71 -3.08 11.40
C SER A 303 2.29 -3.55 11.09
N TYR A 304 1.40 -3.39 12.07
CA TYR A 304 -0.03 -3.61 11.88
C TYR A 304 -0.65 -2.61 10.89
N LYS A 305 -0.03 -1.45 10.62
CA LYS A 305 -0.56 -0.51 9.63
C LYS A 305 -0.61 -1.11 8.22
N SER A 306 0.51 -1.67 7.77
CA SER A 306 0.69 -2.07 6.37
C SER A 306 1.83 -3.08 6.14
N GLY A 307 2.33 -3.73 7.20
CA GLY A 307 3.51 -4.58 7.17
C GLY A 307 3.44 -5.69 6.12
N TRP A 308 4.48 -5.81 5.31
CA TRP A 308 4.55 -6.77 4.20
C TRP A 308 4.33 -8.20 4.65
N LEU A 309 5.07 -8.68 5.66
CA LEU A 309 4.93 -10.03 6.19
C LEU A 309 3.74 -10.17 7.13
N MET A 310 3.27 -9.06 7.72
CA MET A 310 2.06 -9.05 8.55
C MET A 310 0.82 -9.42 7.74
N TYR A 311 0.71 -8.86 6.52
CA TYR A 311 -0.43 -9.06 5.62
C TYR A 311 -0.17 -10.11 4.53
N THR A 312 1.09 -10.51 4.36
CA THR A 312 1.50 -11.61 3.47
C THR A 312 2.37 -12.65 4.22
N PRO A 313 1.82 -13.32 5.26
CA PRO A 313 2.60 -14.19 6.14
C PRO A 313 3.22 -15.39 5.40
N LEU A 314 2.67 -15.79 4.25
CA LEU A 314 3.25 -16.84 3.42
C LEU A 314 4.70 -16.56 3.01
N LEU A 315 5.08 -15.28 2.85
CA LEU A 315 6.43 -14.92 2.42
C LEU A 315 7.49 -15.11 3.51
N PHE A 316 7.12 -15.41 4.76
CA PHE A 316 8.06 -15.91 5.76
C PHE A 316 8.77 -17.18 5.30
N PHE A 317 8.11 -18.03 4.51
CA PHE A 317 8.71 -19.25 4.00
C PHE A 317 9.85 -19.00 3.00
N SER A 318 9.93 -17.81 2.38
CA SER A 318 11.11 -17.42 1.61
C SER A 318 12.35 -17.29 2.49
N PHE A 319 12.21 -16.75 3.71
CA PHE A 319 13.32 -16.64 4.67
C PHE A 319 13.74 -17.99 5.20
N ILE A 320 12.79 -18.85 5.57
CA ILE A 320 13.07 -20.24 5.99
C ILE A 320 13.73 -21.01 4.84
N GLY A 321 13.28 -20.77 3.61
CA GLY A 321 13.81 -21.39 2.40
C GLY A 321 15.24 -21.02 2.07
N VAL A 322 15.79 -19.94 2.63
CA VAL A 322 17.22 -19.61 2.52
C VAL A 322 18.10 -20.76 3.03
N ILE A 323 17.65 -21.50 4.06
CA ILE A 323 18.41 -22.60 4.67
C ILE A 323 18.73 -23.71 3.65
N PRO A 324 17.75 -24.38 3.01
CA PRO A 324 18.05 -25.34 1.95
C PRO A 324 18.61 -24.67 0.69
N PHE A 325 18.25 -23.42 0.40
CA PHE A 325 18.71 -22.68 -0.78
C PHE A 325 20.22 -22.41 -0.77
N ILE A 326 20.84 -22.10 0.36
CA ILE A 326 22.30 -21.90 0.44
C ILE A 326 23.07 -23.17 0.02
N ARG A 327 22.49 -24.35 0.29
CA ARG A 327 23.10 -25.66 -0.01
C ARG A 327 22.84 -26.13 -1.44
N HIS A 328 21.64 -25.91 -1.97
CA HIS A 328 21.17 -26.53 -3.22
C HIS A 328 20.80 -25.53 -4.32
N GLY A 329 20.66 -24.25 -3.98
CA GLY A 329 20.28 -23.19 -4.90
C GLY A 329 21.39 -22.78 -5.86
N LYS A 330 20.99 -22.09 -6.93
CA LYS A 330 21.86 -21.45 -7.91
C LYS A 330 21.68 -19.94 -7.88
N ASN A 331 22.65 -19.20 -8.39
CA ASN A 331 22.69 -17.74 -8.40
C ASN A 331 22.53 -17.14 -6.98
N LYS A 332 23.10 -17.81 -5.97
CA LYS A 332 22.85 -17.48 -4.55
C LYS A 332 23.19 -16.04 -4.21
N VAL A 333 24.34 -15.54 -4.69
CA VAL A 333 24.76 -14.16 -4.41
C VAL A 333 23.79 -13.18 -5.04
N MET A 334 23.41 -13.38 -6.30
CA MET A 334 22.42 -12.52 -6.97
C MET A 334 21.12 -12.47 -6.19
N ILE A 335 20.53 -13.61 -5.84
CA ILE A 335 19.21 -13.66 -5.19
C ILE A 335 19.23 -13.01 -3.81
N LEU A 336 20.19 -13.39 -2.95
CA LEU A 336 20.24 -12.90 -1.57
C LEU A 336 20.67 -11.44 -1.49
N PHE A 337 21.68 -11.04 -2.28
CA PHE A 337 22.16 -9.67 -2.28
C PHE A 337 21.15 -8.73 -2.94
N PHE A 338 20.58 -9.11 -4.08
CA PHE A 338 19.49 -8.34 -4.71
C PHE A 338 18.36 -8.10 -3.72
N PHE A 339 17.88 -9.16 -3.06
CA PHE A 339 16.77 -9.05 -2.12
C PHE A 339 17.10 -8.14 -0.93
N ALA A 340 18.31 -8.25 -0.37
CA ALA A 340 18.74 -7.40 0.74
C ALA A 340 18.77 -5.92 0.34
N ILE A 341 19.33 -5.59 -0.83
CA ILE A 341 19.37 -4.21 -1.33
C ILE A 341 17.98 -3.71 -1.70
N PHE A 342 17.16 -4.54 -2.34
CA PHE A 342 15.79 -4.21 -2.71
C PHE A 342 14.94 -3.89 -1.47
N LEU A 343 15.01 -4.74 -0.43
CA LEU A 343 14.32 -4.53 0.82
C LEU A 343 14.81 -3.26 1.51
N TYR A 344 16.13 -3.04 1.56
CA TYR A 344 16.71 -1.83 2.14
C TYR A 344 16.18 -0.56 1.46
N ILE A 345 16.31 -0.45 0.14
CA ILE A 345 15.82 0.72 -0.62
C ILE A 345 14.32 0.91 -0.42
N THR A 346 13.54 -0.16 -0.52
CA THR A 346 12.08 -0.08 -0.39
C THR A 346 11.67 0.38 1.00
N SER A 347 12.34 -0.11 2.06
CA SER A 347 12.06 0.26 3.44
C SER A 347 12.63 1.62 3.86
N ALA A 348 13.56 2.19 3.08
CA ALA A 348 14.14 3.49 3.33
C ALA A 348 13.24 4.65 2.89
N TRP A 349 12.19 4.41 2.11
CA TRP A 349 11.24 5.45 1.70
C TRP A 349 10.48 5.99 2.92
N ASP A 350 10.37 7.32 3.05
CA ASP A 350 9.78 7.96 4.25
C ASP A 350 8.31 7.56 4.44
N ILE A 351 7.57 7.42 3.34
CA ILE A 351 6.20 6.85 3.34
C ILE A 351 6.30 5.33 3.19
N TRP A 352 7.00 4.69 4.12
CA TRP A 352 7.29 3.25 4.07
C TRP A 352 6.03 2.39 3.96
N TRP A 353 4.84 2.88 4.37
CA TRP A 353 3.60 2.11 4.24
C TRP A 353 3.02 2.06 2.82
N TYR A 354 3.55 2.86 1.87
CA TYR A 354 3.13 2.91 0.46
C TYR A 354 1.60 2.93 0.24
N ALA A 355 0.80 3.50 1.14
CA ALA A 355 -0.66 3.66 1.01
C ALA A 355 -1.37 2.48 0.30
N GLY A 356 -1.21 1.26 0.82
CA GLY A 356 -1.74 0.06 0.18
C GLY A 356 -1.59 -1.22 1.00
N THR A 357 -2.13 -2.32 0.49
CA THR A 357 -2.21 -3.60 1.19
C THR A 357 -0.88 -4.35 1.19
N GLY A 358 -0.28 -4.48 2.38
CA GLY A 358 0.76 -5.47 2.65
C GLY A 358 2.05 -5.31 1.85
N GLY A 359 2.67 -4.13 1.85
CA GLY A 359 4.00 -3.94 1.25
C GLY A 359 4.03 -4.07 -0.27
N ARG A 360 3.13 -3.38 -0.97
CA ARG A 360 2.92 -3.46 -2.43
C ARG A 360 4.20 -3.35 -3.28
N ALA A 361 5.16 -2.54 -2.84
CA ALA A 361 6.42 -2.35 -3.54
C ALA A 361 7.31 -3.61 -3.57
N MET A 362 7.05 -4.61 -2.72
CA MET A 362 7.80 -5.88 -2.76
C MET A 362 7.42 -6.79 -3.93
N ILE A 363 6.25 -6.61 -4.54
CA ILE A 363 5.69 -7.54 -5.52
C ILE A 363 6.59 -7.73 -6.73
N GLN A 364 7.22 -6.66 -7.20
CA GLN A 364 8.18 -6.75 -8.31
C GLN A 364 9.42 -7.61 -8.00
N SER A 365 9.77 -7.80 -6.72
CA SER A 365 10.85 -8.69 -6.31
C SER A 365 10.44 -10.16 -6.13
N TYR A 366 9.14 -10.48 -6.19
CA TYR A 366 8.61 -11.84 -6.03
C TYR A 366 9.21 -12.88 -6.98
N PRO A 367 9.54 -12.59 -8.25
CA PRO A 367 10.23 -13.55 -9.12
C PRO A 367 11.55 -14.06 -8.54
N ILE A 368 12.18 -13.28 -7.66
CA ILE A 368 13.48 -13.54 -7.05
C ILE A 368 13.33 -14.11 -5.63
N ILE A 369 12.58 -13.45 -4.75
CA ILE A 369 12.47 -13.87 -3.34
C ILE A 369 11.66 -15.18 -3.16
N LEU A 370 10.85 -15.57 -4.15
CA LEU A 370 10.17 -16.87 -4.13
C LEU A 370 11.08 -18.04 -4.54
N ILE A 371 12.30 -17.80 -5.06
CA ILE A 371 13.23 -18.87 -5.43
C ILE A 371 13.69 -19.67 -4.18
N PRO A 372 14.14 -19.04 -3.07
CA PRO A 372 14.37 -19.75 -1.82
C PRO A 372 13.15 -20.54 -1.33
N PHE A 373 11.94 -19.99 -1.49
CA PHE A 373 10.71 -20.71 -1.12
C PHE A 373 10.47 -21.93 -2.02
N ALA A 374 10.69 -21.83 -3.33
CA ALA A 374 10.62 -22.97 -4.24
C ALA A 374 11.59 -24.09 -3.84
N THR A 375 12.82 -23.75 -3.45
CA THR A 375 13.79 -24.71 -2.90
C THR A 375 13.31 -25.34 -1.59
N LEU A 376 12.62 -24.58 -0.73
CA LEU A 376 12.01 -25.13 0.47
C LEU A 376 10.92 -26.15 0.15
N ILE A 377 10.04 -25.86 -0.80
CA ILE A 377 8.97 -26.79 -1.22
C ILE A 377 9.57 -28.09 -1.77
N GLU A 378 10.60 -27.98 -2.61
CA GLU A 378 11.30 -29.16 -3.14
C GLU A 378 11.96 -29.98 -2.03
N TRP A 379 12.64 -29.31 -1.09
CA TRP A 379 13.24 -29.95 0.07
C TRP A 379 12.18 -30.63 0.96
N LEU A 380 11.06 -29.95 1.23
CA LEU A 380 9.96 -30.47 2.04
C LEU A 380 9.30 -31.69 1.38
N ALA A 381 9.17 -31.72 0.06
CA ALA A 381 8.57 -32.85 -0.66
C ALA A 381 9.27 -34.19 -0.36
N SER A 382 10.59 -34.15 -0.05
CA SER A 382 11.38 -35.31 0.35
C SER A 382 11.23 -35.74 1.82
N ARG A 383 10.52 -34.96 2.65
CA ARG A 383 10.36 -35.21 4.10
C ARG A 383 9.09 -35.99 4.41
N LYS A 384 9.11 -36.82 5.46
CA LYS A 384 7.98 -37.67 5.87
C LYS A 384 6.82 -36.86 6.46
N PHE A 385 6.83 -36.62 7.77
CA PHE A 385 5.73 -35.94 8.46
C PHE A 385 5.79 -34.42 8.35
N ILE A 386 7.01 -33.85 8.38
CA ILE A 386 7.26 -32.39 8.38
C ILE A 386 6.58 -31.69 7.19
N LYS A 387 6.51 -32.35 6.02
CA LYS A 387 5.86 -31.76 4.84
C LYS A 387 4.39 -31.47 5.09
N TRP A 388 3.67 -32.36 5.78
CA TRP A 388 2.24 -32.19 6.01
C TRP A 388 1.98 -31.04 6.96
N LEU A 389 2.75 -30.94 8.05
CA LEU A 389 2.69 -29.79 8.95
C LEU A 389 2.98 -28.47 8.20
N ALA A 390 4.04 -28.45 7.39
CA ALA A 390 4.41 -27.25 6.62
C ALA A 390 3.32 -26.87 5.59
N PHE A 391 2.77 -27.85 4.85
CA PHE A 391 1.69 -27.59 3.89
C PHE A 391 0.40 -27.12 4.57
N THR A 392 0.06 -27.63 5.77
CA THR A 392 -1.07 -27.11 6.56
C THR A 392 -0.88 -25.65 6.93
N ILE A 393 0.32 -25.26 7.38
CA ILE A 393 0.62 -23.86 7.73
C ILE A 393 0.61 -22.98 6.47
N ILE A 394 1.17 -23.45 5.36
CA ILE A 394 1.14 -22.76 4.06
C ILE A 394 -0.31 -22.51 3.61
N LEU A 395 -1.19 -23.50 3.75
CA LEU A 395 -2.60 -23.37 3.41
C LEU A 395 -3.31 -22.36 4.34
N LEU A 396 -3.03 -22.40 5.65
CA LEU A 396 -3.56 -21.42 6.60
C LEU A 396 -3.11 -19.99 6.25
N PHE A 397 -1.83 -19.79 5.92
CA PHE A 397 -1.31 -18.48 5.54
C PHE A 397 -1.86 -17.99 4.20
N SER A 398 -2.10 -18.92 3.26
CA SER A 398 -2.77 -18.59 2.00
C SER A 398 -4.22 -18.18 2.24
N TYR A 399 -4.95 -18.90 3.11
CA TYR A 399 -6.30 -18.53 3.53
C TYR A 399 -6.34 -17.14 4.17
N ILE A 400 -5.42 -16.84 5.09
CA ILE A 400 -5.31 -15.52 5.73
C ILE A 400 -5.09 -14.42 4.68
N ASN A 401 -4.26 -14.68 3.65
CA ASN A 401 -4.04 -13.71 2.59
C ASN A 401 -5.27 -13.48 1.70
N ILE A 402 -6.03 -14.54 1.35
CA ILE A 402 -7.32 -14.40 0.67
C ILE A 402 -8.30 -13.61 1.54
N TRP A 403 -8.38 -13.91 2.83
CA TRP A 403 -9.24 -13.20 3.77
C TRP A 403 -8.88 -11.71 3.85
N PHE A 404 -7.59 -11.35 3.91
CA PHE A 404 -7.16 -9.95 3.85
C PHE A 404 -7.51 -9.29 2.52
N THR A 405 -7.33 -9.99 1.40
CA THR A 405 -7.70 -9.48 0.08
C THR A 405 -9.20 -9.18 0.01
N TYR A 406 -10.03 -10.08 0.53
CA TYR A 406 -11.47 -9.84 0.68
C TYR A 406 -11.73 -8.63 1.59
N SER A 407 -11.16 -8.61 2.80
CA SER A 407 -11.39 -7.54 3.78
C SER A 407 -10.91 -6.17 3.32
N ALA A 408 -9.97 -6.09 2.36
CA ALA A 408 -9.49 -4.84 1.80
C ALA A 408 -10.35 -4.27 0.66
N HIS A 409 -11.17 -5.11 0.01
CA HIS A 409 -11.90 -4.74 -1.20
C HIS A 409 -13.41 -4.98 -1.13
N ALA A 410 -13.89 -5.74 -0.16
CA ALA A 410 -15.30 -5.89 0.12
C ALA A 410 -15.90 -4.58 0.65
N LYS A 411 -17.17 -4.34 0.35
CA LYS A 411 -17.89 -3.13 0.80
C LYS A 411 -17.90 -2.99 2.33
N ASP A 412 -18.10 -4.10 3.04
CA ASP A 412 -18.08 -4.18 4.50
C ASP A 412 -16.76 -4.78 5.01
N GLY A 413 -15.68 -4.59 4.25
CA GLY A 413 -14.36 -5.11 4.54
C GLY A 413 -13.77 -4.48 5.81
N LEU A 414 -13.10 -5.29 6.62
CA LEU A 414 -12.57 -4.85 7.92
C LEU A 414 -11.15 -4.27 7.85
N TYR A 415 -10.51 -4.22 6.67
CA TYR A 415 -9.15 -3.72 6.52
C TYR A 415 -9.16 -2.27 6.05
N ASN A 416 -8.46 -1.39 6.78
CA ASN A 416 -8.27 0.01 6.40
C ASN A 416 -6.77 0.37 6.37
N PRO A 417 -6.14 0.53 5.19
CA PRO A 417 -4.68 0.71 5.07
C PRO A 417 -4.12 1.94 5.79
N GLU A 418 -4.96 2.90 6.16
CA GLU A 418 -4.54 4.13 6.83
C GLU A 418 -4.70 4.06 8.35
N ALA A 419 -5.63 3.23 8.83
CA ALA A 419 -6.11 3.24 10.22
C ALA A 419 -5.96 1.89 10.96
N MET A 420 -5.27 0.90 10.36
CA MET A 420 -4.98 -0.34 11.08
C MET A 420 -4.01 -0.11 12.25
N THR A 421 -4.43 -0.55 13.45
CA THR A 421 -3.61 -0.62 14.66
C THR A 421 -3.45 -2.08 15.11
N GLY A 422 -2.57 -2.35 16.07
CA GLY A 422 -2.43 -3.68 16.67
C GLY A 422 -3.69 -4.10 17.41
N ALA A 423 -4.27 -3.20 18.22
CA ALA A 423 -5.51 -3.47 18.93
C ALA A 423 -6.64 -3.84 17.95
N TYR A 424 -6.84 -3.06 16.88
CA TYR A 424 -7.89 -3.33 15.92
C TYR A 424 -7.63 -4.62 15.13
N TYR A 425 -6.38 -4.85 14.68
CA TYR A 425 -5.97 -6.04 13.93
C TYR A 425 -6.41 -7.34 14.61
N TRP A 426 -6.11 -7.49 15.91
CA TRP A 426 -6.45 -8.71 16.65
C TRP A 426 -7.94 -8.88 16.88
N HIS A 427 -8.71 -7.80 16.86
CA HIS A 427 -10.17 -7.85 16.94
C HIS A 427 -10.84 -8.21 15.62
N VAL A 428 -10.16 -8.08 14.47
CA VAL A 428 -10.78 -8.33 13.16
C VAL A 428 -10.23 -9.54 12.44
N ILE A 429 -8.99 -9.98 12.72
CA ILE A 429 -8.36 -11.06 11.96
C ILE A 429 -9.23 -12.33 11.92
N GLY A 430 -9.50 -12.81 10.70
CA GLY A 430 -10.31 -14.01 10.45
C GLY A 430 -11.81 -13.83 10.66
N ARG A 431 -12.31 -12.62 10.91
CA ARG A 431 -13.73 -12.30 11.08
C ARG A 431 -14.26 -11.57 9.84
N PHE A 432 -15.49 -11.82 9.43
CA PHE A 432 -16.09 -11.09 8.29
C PHE A 432 -16.92 -9.89 8.70
N LYS A 433 -17.26 -9.81 9.99
CA LYS A 433 -17.99 -8.70 10.59
C LYS A 433 -17.62 -8.62 12.06
N VAL A 434 -17.58 -7.41 12.58
CA VAL A 434 -17.38 -7.16 14.00
C VAL A 434 -18.38 -6.12 14.50
N PRO A 435 -18.64 -6.06 15.82
CA PRO A 435 -19.39 -4.94 16.40
C PRO A 435 -18.71 -3.60 16.09
N GLN A 436 -19.51 -2.59 15.76
CA GLN A 436 -19.03 -1.26 15.39
C GLN A 436 -18.16 -0.60 16.47
N TYR A 437 -18.38 -0.90 17.75
CA TYR A 437 -17.58 -0.34 18.84
C TYR A 437 -16.09 -0.71 18.76
N TYR A 438 -15.70 -1.76 18.02
CA TYR A 438 -14.29 -2.07 17.78
C TYR A 438 -13.60 -1.07 16.84
N GLU A 439 -14.33 -0.27 16.07
CA GLU A 439 -13.73 0.74 15.19
C GLU A 439 -12.94 1.81 15.96
N ARG A 440 -13.20 2.02 17.25
CA ARG A 440 -12.37 2.90 18.11
C ARG A 440 -10.91 2.46 18.16
N TYR A 441 -10.66 1.15 18.04
CA TYR A 441 -9.30 0.64 18.09
C TYR A 441 -8.51 1.02 16.85
N MET A 442 -9.14 1.46 15.75
CA MET A 442 -8.40 2.04 14.63
C MET A 442 -7.73 3.39 14.99
N ASP A 443 -8.16 4.05 16.08
CA ASP A 443 -7.59 5.32 16.54
C ASP A 443 -6.65 5.16 17.75
N THR A 444 -6.70 4.02 18.45
CA THR A 444 -5.87 3.75 19.63
C THR A 444 -5.47 2.28 19.75
N ASP A 445 -4.21 2.04 20.11
CA ASP A 445 -3.70 0.71 20.47
C ASP A 445 -4.00 0.33 21.93
N GLU A 446 -4.62 1.23 22.70
CA GLU A 446 -4.94 0.98 24.10
C GLU A 446 -6.25 0.21 24.23
N TYR A 447 -6.11 -0.99 24.77
CA TYR A 447 -7.19 -1.93 24.98
C TYR A 447 -7.23 -2.39 26.42
N PHE A 448 -8.36 -2.13 27.07
CA PHE A 448 -8.72 -2.76 28.33
C PHE A 448 -9.68 -3.93 28.07
N GLY A 449 -9.23 -5.16 28.39
CA GLY A 449 -9.98 -6.39 28.17
C GLY A 449 -10.55 -7.05 29.42
N GLY A 450 -10.43 -6.39 30.59
CA GLY A 450 -10.90 -6.89 31.88
C GLY A 450 -12.27 -6.33 32.27
N VAL A 451 -12.65 -6.55 33.54
CA VAL A 451 -13.77 -5.87 34.18
C VAL A 451 -13.17 -4.75 35.04
N PRO A 452 -13.58 -3.48 34.90
CA PRO A 452 -13.05 -2.40 35.73
C PRO A 452 -13.27 -2.68 37.21
N GLU A 453 -12.20 -2.61 38.01
CA GLU A 453 -12.26 -2.65 39.47
C GLU A 453 -12.24 -1.22 40.03
N ASP A 454 -12.89 -0.98 41.18
CA ASP A 454 -12.91 0.31 41.86
C ASP A 454 -13.28 1.52 40.97
N MET A 455 -14.25 1.35 40.06
CA MET A 455 -14.64 2.40 39.12
C MET A 455 -15.26 3.61 39.85
N LYS A 456 -14.61 4.78 39.73
CA LYS A 456 -15.03 6.04 40.35
C LYS A 456 -15.27 7.10 39.28
N VAL A 457 -16.35 7.86 39.40
CA VAL A 457 -16.59 9.04 38.57
C VAL A 457 -15.68 10.17 39.07
N ILE A 458 -14.85 10.71 38.19
CA ILE A 458 -13.96 11.83 38.50
C ILE A 458 -14.42 13.16 37.85
N TYR A 459 -15.31 13.08 36.84
CA TYR A 459 -15.86 14.26 36.18
C TYR A 459 -17.16 13.93 35.45
N THR A 460 -18.09 14.88 35.44
CA THR A 460 -19.35 14.83 34.69
C THR A 460 -19.67 16.20 34.10
N ASN A 461 -20.17 16.24 32.87
CA ASN A 461 -20.71 17.45 32.25
C ASN A 461 -21.90 17.07 31.36
N ASP A 462 -23.08 17.55 31.76
CA ASP A 462 -24.38 17.40 31.06
C ASP A 462 -24.75 18.65 30.25
N PHE A 463 -23.87 19.65 30.18
CA PHE A 463 -24.04 20.90 29.43
C PHE A 463 -25.23 21.79 29.84
N GLU A 464 -26.01 21.44 30.87
CA GLU A 464 -27.22 22.18 31.26
C GLU A 464 -26.92 23.62 31.73
N GLN A 465 -25.69 23.87 32.19
CA GLN A 465 -25.23 25.19 32.61
C GLN A 465 -24.60 26.00 31.47
N ASP A 466 -24.42 25.41 30.28
CA ASP A 466 -23.78 26.07 29.16
C ASP A 466 -24.79 26.89 28.33
N THR A 467 -24.71 28.21 28.47
CA THR A 467 -25.59 29.14 27.74
C THR A 467 -25.26 29.30 26.26
N THR A 468 -24.12 28.77 25.80
CA THR A 468 -23.65 28.87 24.41
C THR A 468 -24.09 27.69 23.54
N GLU A 469 -24.69 26.67 24.15
CA GLU A 469 -25.03 25.41 23.49
C GLU A 469 -26.46 25.37 22.94
N SER A 470 -26.72 24.38 22.07
CA SER A 470 -28.00 24.28 21.36
C SER A 470 -29.12 23.78 22.27
N ARG A 471 -30.26 24.47 22.21
CA ARG A 471 -31.53 24.05 22.81
C ARG A 471 -32.49 23.41 21.80
N GLU A 472 -32.14 23.44 20.52
CA GLU A 472 -32.97 22.87 19.44
C GLU A 472 -32.67 21.38 19.22
N HIS A 473 -31.44 20.96 19.53
CA HIS A 473 -30.93 19.62 19.28
C HIS A 473 -30.43 19.02 20.59
N VAL A 474 -31.33 18.34 21.30
CA VAL A 474 -31.10 17.88 22.68
C VAL A 474 -31.22 16.35 22.75
N ILE A 475 -30.25 15.69 23.38
CA ILE A 475 -30.30 14.26 23.71
C ILE A 475 -30.99 14.08 25.05
N ASN A 476 -30.48 14.73 26.10
CA ASN A 476 -31.01 14.71 27.46
C ASN A 476 -31.14 16.14 28.01
N GLY A 477 -32.04 16.33 28.98
CA GLY A 477 -32.21 17.63 29.63
C GLY A 477 -32.81 18.69 28.69
N ASN A 478 -32.20 19.87 28.68
CA ASN A 478 -32.62 21.04 27.90
C ASN A 478 -31.55 21.53 26.92
N VAL A 479 -30.30 21.09 27.07
CA VAL A 479 -29.15 21.59 26.31
C VAL A 479 -28.24 20.43 25.93
N SER A 480 -27.81 20.36 24.67
CA SER A 480 -26.75 19.44 24.27
C SER A 480 -25.77 20.12 23.32
N MET A 481 -24.56 19.59 23.25
CA MET A 481 -23.51 20.13 22.41
C MET A 481 -23.74 19.76 20.95
N TYR A 482 -23.85 20.76 20.08
CA TYR A 482 -24.09 20.57 18.66
C TYR A 482 -22.86 20.96 17.84
N PHE A 483 -22.42 20.05 16.97
CA PHE A 483 -21.37 20.30 15.97
C PHE A 483 -21.94 20.21 14.56
N ASP A 484 -21.57 21.17 13.73
CA ASP A 484 -21.76 21.20 12.28
C ASP A 484 -20.49 21.77 11.62
N LYS A 485 -20.55 22.05 10.31
CA LYS A 485 -19.45 22.63 9.54
C LYS A 485 -18.90 23.96 10.09
N ASN A 486 -19.67 24.69 10.91
CA ASN A 486 -19.32 26.03 11.38
C ASN A 486 -18.65 26.01 12.76
N ARG A 487 -18.65 24.85 13.44
CA ARG A 487 -18.05 24.69 14.76
C ARG A 487 -16.86 23.74 14.68
N GLU A 488 -15.67 24.28 14.88
CA GLU A 488 -14.42 23.50 14.87
C GLU A 488 -14.09 22.91 16.25
N TYR A 489 -14.32 23.65 17.33
CA TYR A 489 -13.92 23.23 18.68
C TYR A 489 -15.07 23.28 19.68
N GLY A 490 -15.03 22.33 20.62
CA GLY A 490 -15.77 22.39 21.87
C GLY A 490 -14.97 23.09 22.97
N PRO A 491 -15.59 23.41 24.11
CA PRO A 491 -14.89 23.91 25.29
C PRO A 491 -13.87 22.86 25.79
N VAL A 492 -12.71 23.33 26.24
CA VAL A 492 -11.71 22.47 26.90
C VAL A 492 -12.15 22.25 28.34
N MET A 493 -12.50 21.00 28.68
CA MET A 493 -12.84 20.62 30.04
C MET A 493 -11.57 20.22 30.77
N THR A 494 -11.23 20.91 31.86
CA THR A 494 -10.00 20.68 32.64
C THR A 494 -10.34 20.07 34.00
N ILE A 495 -9.76 18.91 34.28
CA ILE A 495 -9.98 18.13 35.50
C ILE A 495 -8.65 18.06 36.26
N PRO A 496 -8.51 18.70 37.43
CA PRO A 496 -7.35 18.50 38.28
C PRO A 496 -7.20 17.02 38.63
N TYR A 497 -5.99 16.48 38.51
CA TYR A 497 -5.72 15.09 38.83
C TYR A 497 -4.70 15.01 39.98
N ASN A 498 -5.02 14.24 41.01
CA ASN A 498 -4.08 13.98 42.11
C ASN A 498 -3.50 12.57 41.96
N ASN A 499 -2.17 12.46 41.97
CA ASN A 499 -1.46 11.19 41.79
C ASN A 499 -1.65 10.19 42.94
N ASP A 500 -2.39 10.55 43.99
CA ASP A 500 -2.77 9.67 45.09
C ASP A 500 -3.92 8.69 44.72
N ASP A 501 -4.58 8.90 43.57
CA ASP A 501 -5.54 7.94 43.04
C ASP A 501 -4.80 6.74 42.43
N ASP A 502 -4.90 5.59 43.10
CA ASP A 502 -4.36 4.28 42.70
C ASP A 502 -5.10 3.70 41.46
N ALA A 503 -5.37 4.51 40.45
CA ALA A 503 -6.04 4.11 39.22
C ALA A 503 -5.02 3.73 38.13
N ASP A 504 -5.38 2.75 37.31
CA ASP A 504 -4.58 2.31 36.16
C ASP A 504 -5.07 2.94 34.84
N TRP A 505 -6.36 3.28 34.79
CA TRP A 505 -7.06 3.66 33.56
C TRP A 505 -8.06 4.80 33.80
N ILE A 506 -8.28 5.56 32.74
CA ILE A 506 -9.38 6.52 32.60
C ILE A 506 -10.34 6.02 31.52
N ARG A 507 -11.63 5.92 31.81
CA ARG A 507 -12.68 5.75 30.81
C ARG A 507 -13.27 7.11 30.50
N ALA A 508 -13.18 7.53 29.25
CA ALA A 508 -13.85 8.70 28.75
C ALA A 508 -15.12 8.26 28.01
N GLN A 509 -16.28 8.58 28.56
CA GLN A 509 -17.60 8.27 28.01
C GLN A 509 -18.33 9.54 27.59
N ILE A 510 -19.08 9.44 26.49
CA ILE A 510 -19.91 10.51 25.95
C ILE A 510 -21.12 9.90 25.23
N LYS A 511 -22.28 10.55 25.29
CA LYS A 511 -23.42 10.20 24.43
C LYS A 511 -23.31 10.91 23.11
N THR A 512 -23.59 10.17 22.05
CA THR A 512 -23.53 10.67 20.67
C THR A 512 -24.84 10.43 19.95
N HIS A 513 -25.25 11.39 19.13
CA HIS A 513 -26.36 11.25 18.19
C HIS A 513 -25.98 11.92 16.85
N PRO A 514 -25.33 11.18 15.93
CA PRO A 514 -25.01 11.69 14.60
C PRO A 514 -26.28 11.81 13.75
N LEU A 515 -26.44 12.91 13.02
CA LEU A 515 -27.59 13.13 12.12
C LEU A 515 -27.36 12.57 10.71
N ASN A 516 -26.16 12.09 10.38
CA ASN A 516 -25.89 11.37 9.15
C ASN A 516 -24.58 10.56 9.26
N ILE A 517 -24.17 9.89 8.18
CA ILE A 517 -22.88 9.19 8.07
C ILE A 517 -21.82 10.16 7.55
N GLU A 518 -20.71 10.31 8.28
CA GLU A 518 -19.48 10.92 7.76
C GLU A 518 -18.59 9.81 7.20
N TRP A 519 -18.39 9.80 5.88
CA TRP A 519 -17.58 8.78 5.20
C TRP A 519 -16.09 9.11 5.25
N THR A 520 -15.74 10.38 5.46
CA THR A 520 -14.38 10.89 5.37
C THR A 520 -13.70 10.84 6.72
N ARG A 521 -12.88 9.81 6.96
CA ARG A 521 -12.27 9.56 8.27
C ARG A 521 -11.52 10.76 8.87
N TRP A 522 -10.77 11.51 8.04
CA TRP A 522 -10.02 12.66 8.52
C TRP A 522 -10.91 13.85 8.91
N LYS A 523 -12.14 13.94 8.35
CA LYS A 523 -13.15 14.94 8.74
C LYS A 523 -13.90 14.56 10.00
N MET A 524 -13.93 13.28 10.37
CA MET A 524 -14.68 12.80 11.54
C MET A 524 -14.25 13.53 12.81
N LEU A 525 -15.26 13.81 13.65
CA LEU A 525 -15.14 14.45 14.94
C LEU A 525 -14.30 13.59 15.88
N SER A 526 -13.32 14.20 16.54
CA SER A 526 -12.43 13.55 17.50
C SER A 526 -12.87 13.83 18.93
N TYR A 527 -12.92 12.78 19.75
CA TYR A 527 -13.00 12.88 21.21
C TYR A 527 -11.60 12.62 21.80
N ILE A 528 -11.01 13.64 22.42
CA ILE A 528 -9.60 13.67 22.78
C ILE A 528 -9.44 13.79 24.30
N VAL A 529 -8.54 13.00 24.86
CA VAL A 529 -8.10 13.05 26.25
C VAL A 529 -6.61 13.36 26.28
N TYR A 530 -6.25 14.45 26.95
CA TYR A 530 -4.89 14.90 27.22
C TYR A 530 -4.53 14.70 28.69
N PHE A 531 -3.30 14.26 28.92
CA PHE A 531 -2.64 14.29 30.22
C PHE A 531 -1.61 15.40 30.16
N LYS A 532 -1.75 16.43 31.01
CA LYS A 532 -0.86 17.60 31.00
C LYS A 532 -0.12 17.77 32.31
N ASN A 533 1.11 18.26 32.17
CA ASN A 533 1.93 18.71 33.28
C ASN A 533 2.04 20.23 33.20
N THR A 534 1.44 20.92 34.17
CA THR A 534 1.41 22.40 34.19
C THR A 534 2.80 22.98 34.45
N LYS A 535 3.61 22.33 35.29
CA LYS A 535 4.95 22.82 35.66
C LYS A 535 5.86 22.90 34.44
N GLU A 536 5.74 21.94 33.53
CA GLU A 536 6.55 21.85 32.31
C GLU A 536 5.85 22.42 31.07
N ASN A 537 4.58 22.84 31.20
CA ASN A 537 3.71 23.22 30.09
C ASN A 537 3.73 22.19 28.94
N LYS A 538 3.69 20.91 29.30
CA LYS A 538 3.89 19.77 28.39
C LYS A 538 2.66 18.87 28.36
N THR A 539 2.26 18.48 27.16
CA THR A 539 1.35 17.33 26.97
C THR A 539 2.15 16.05 27.17
N VAL A 540 1.86 15.33 28.25
CA VAL A 540 2.50 14.05 28.60
C VAL A 540 1.99 12.94 27.70
N LYS A 541 0.68 12.91 27.47
CA LYS A 541 0.02 11.90 26.64
C LYS A 541 -1.24 12.46 26.02
N GLU A 542 -1.52 12.02 24.80
CA GLU A 542 -2.76 12.30 24.08
C GLU A 542 -3.33 11.00 23.53
N ARG A 543 -4.63 10.79 23.70
CA ARG A 543 -5.37 9.73 23.00
C ARG A 543 -6.69 10.28 22.50
N SER A 544 -7.10 9.82 21.32
CA SER A 544 -8.38 10.19 20.76
C SER A 544 -9.05 9.04 20.03
N ILE A 545 -10.35 9.18 19.84
CA ILE A 545 -11.17 8.31 18.99
C ILE A 545 -12.01 9.18 18.06
N LYS A 546 -12.34 8.66 16.88
CA LYS A 546 -13.31 9.30 15.98
C LYS A 546 -14.73 8.90 16.40
N LEU A 547 -15.56 9.86 16.79
CA LEU A 547 -16.93 9.57 17.27
C LEU A 547 -17.84 9.10 16.13
N ASN A 548 -17.68 9.65 14.93
CA ASN A 548 -18.53 9.28 13.78
C ASN A 548 -18.32 7.84 13.32
N SER A 549 -17.15 7.23 13.51
CA SER A 549 -16.90 5.83 13.09
C SER A 549 -17.63 4.82 13.99
N ILE A 550 -17.69 5.11 15.28
CA ILE A 550 -18.26 4.22 16.30
C ILE A 550 -19.74 4.45 16.62
N SER A 551 -20.29 5.58 16.16
CA SER A 551 -21.69 5.95 16.40
C SER A 551 -22.56 5.57 15.19
N LYS A 552 -23.79 5.11 15.44
CA LYS A 552 -24.75 4.86 14.36
C LYS A 552 -25.49 6.14 13.99
N PRO A 553 -25.68 6.44 12.71
CA PRO A 553 -26.49 7.58 12.30
C PRO A 553 -27.92 7.42 12.84
N PHE A 554 -28.53 8.54 13.24
CA PHE A 554 -29.89 8.65 13.77
C PHE A 554 -30.18 7.84 15.04
N ASN A 555 -29.14 7.38 15.74
CA ASN A 555 -29.28 6.64 16.98
C ASN A 555 -28.44 7.29 18.07
N THR A 556 -29.04 7.42 19.25
CA THR A 556 -28.30 7.82 20.45
C THR A 556 -27.54 6.61 21.00
N SER A 557 -26.25 6.76 21.25
CA SER A 557 -25.42 5.71 21.84
C SER A 557 -24.43 6.26 22.85
N ASP A 558 -24.24 5.52 23.95
CA ASP A 558 -23.10 5.71 24.84
C ASP A 558 -21.83 5.18 24.15
N VAL A 559 -20.88 6.08 23.95
CA VAL A 559 -19.58 5.80 23.36
C VAL A 559 -18.52 5.99 24.43
N TYR A 560 -17.59 5.05 24.52
CA TYR A 560 -16.45 5.21 25.41
C TYR A 560 -15.16 4.62 24.82
N PHE A 561 -14.05 5.13 25.33
CA PHE A 561 -12.74 4.52 25.20
C PHE A 561 -11.94 4.62 26.49
N ASP A 562 -11.05 3.66 26.67
CA ASP A 562 -10.22 3.52 27.85
C ASP A 562 -8.80 3.97 27.52
N VAL A 563 -8.24 4.84 28.36
CA VAL A 563 -6.89 5.39 28.23
C VAL A 563 -6.09 5.00 29.44
N LYS A 564 -4.95 4.34 29.23
CA LYS A 564 -4.05 3.96 30.31
C LYS A 564 -3.43 5.22 30.91
N ILE A 565 -3.32 5.30 32.23
CA ILE A 565 -2.63 6.42 32.87
C ILE A 565 -1.13 6.37 32.51
N PRO A 566 -0.51 7.49 32.08
CA PRO A 566 0.91 7.51 31.75
C PRO A 566 1.79 7.28 32.99
N GLY A 567 2.98 6.72 32.80
CA GLY A 567 3.95 6.57 33.90
C GLY A 567 4.76 7.85 34.20
N GLU A 568 4.63 8.89 33.37
CA GLU A 568 5.19 10.22 33.59
C GLU A 568 4.24 11.08 34.43
N ASP A 569 4.77 11.96 35.27
CA ASP A 569 3.99 12.84 36.13
C ASP A 569 3.13 13.84 35.34
N PHE A 570 1.87 13.95 35.71
CA PHE A 570 0.90 14.93 35.20
C PHE A 570 0.06 15.47 36.38
N ASP A 571 -0.59 16.62 36.21
CA ASP A 571 -1.38 17.28 37.27
C ASP A 571 -2.81 17.62 36.86
N ARG A 572 -3.16 17.43 35.59
CA ARG A 572 -4.52 17.59 35.08
C ARG A 572 -4.80 16.69 33.88
N ILE A 573 -6.07 16.33 33.74
CA ILE A 573 -6.63 15.73 32.53
C ILE A 573 -7.42 16.82 31.81
N GLU A 574 -7.23 16.94 30.50
CA GLU A 574 -8.06 17.80 29.66
C GLU A 574 -8.82 16.97 28.65
N VAL A 575 -10.08 17.32 28.42
CA VAL A 575 -10.95 16.68 27.44
C VAL A 575 -11.38 17.70 26.41
N LEU A 576 -11.24 17.34 25.14
CA LEU A 576 -11.57 18.20 24.01
C LEU A 576 -12.37 17.43 22.96
N ILE A 577 -13.34 18.13 22.38
CA ILE A 577 -14.00 17.71 21.15
C ILE A 577 -13.48 18.58 20.00
N TRP A 578 -13.01 17.95 18.94
CA TRP A 578 -12.49 18.64 17.76
C TRP A 578 -13.19 18.15 16.49
N ASN A 579 -13.81 19.09 15.77
CA ASN A 579 -14.36 18.91 14.45
C ASN A 579 -13.40 19.48 13.40
N PRO A 580 -12.58 18.65 12.73
CA PRO A 580 -11.57 19.16 11.79
C PRO A 580 -12.18 19.83 10.55
N ALA A 581 -13.32 19.34 10.05
CA ALA A 581 -14.09 19.91 8.92
C ALA A 581 -15.32 19.04 8.57
N SER A 582 -15.89 18.28 9.51
CA SER A 582 -17.10 17.48 9.24
C SER A 582 -18.25 18.42 8.91
N GLU A 583 -18.89 18.16 7.78
CA GLU A 583 -20.15 18.80 7.42
C GLU A 583 -21.36 18.05 7.99
N VAL A 584 -21.15 16.82 8.45
CA VAL A 584 -22.18 15.98 9.04
C VAL A 584 -22.43 16.42 10.48
N PRO A 585 -23.65 16.84 10.82
CA PRO A 585 -23.94 17.25 12.17
C PRO A 585 -23.96 16.09 13.17
N ILE A 586 -23.48 16.37 14.38
CA ILE A 586 -23.50 15.42 15.50
C ILE A 586 -23.86 16.14 16.80
N ILE A 587 -24.79 15.56 17.54
CA ILE A 587 -25.19 16.02 18.87
C ILE A 587 -24.43 15.19 19.90
N LEU A 588 -23.92 15.82 20.94
CA LEU A 588 -23.16 15.21 22.01
C LEU A 588 -23.74 15.62 23.36
N ASP A 589 -23.72 14.70 24.31
CA ASP A 589 -24.26 14.94 25.65
C ASP A 589 -23.58 14.04 26.69
N ASP A 590 -23.83 14.29 27.98
CA ASP A 590 -23.44 13.43 29.11
C ASP A 590 -21.96 12.97 29.05
N ILE A 591 -21.01 13.90 29.08
CA ILE A 591 -19.59 13.54 29.21
C ILE A 591 -19.35 13.05 30.63
N VAL A 592 -18.79 11.85 30.76
CA VAL A 592 -18.40 11.26 32.04
C VAL A 592 -16.99 10.69 31.96
N LEU A 593 -16.15 11.07 32.92
CA LEU A 593 -14.85 10.43 33.11
C LEU A 593 -14.88 9.53 34.34
N TYR A 594 -14.39 8.31 34.17
CA TYR A 594 -14.18 7.37 35.26
C TYR A 594 -12.69 7.07 35.43
N SER A 595 -12.22 6.94 36.67
CA SER A 595 -10.95 6.29 36.99
C SER A 595 -11.22 4.87 37.51
N PHE A 596 -10.37 3.91 37.16
CA PHE A 596 -10.53 2.52 37.59
C PHE A 596 -9.20 1.73 37.57
N LYS A 597 -9.21 0.59 38.28
CA LYS A 597 -8.11 -0.39 38.37
C LYS A 597 -8.31 -1.56 37.42
N LYS A 598 -7.20 -2.20 37.04
CA LYS A 598 -7.21 -3.32 36.10
C LYS A 598 -7.86 -4.59 36.64
#